data_AF-A0A2I2FI55-F1
#
_entry.id   AF-A0A2I2FI55-F1
#
_cell.length_a   1.000
_cell.length_b   1.000
_cell.length_c   1.000
_cell.angle_alpha   90.00
_cell.angle_beta   90.00
_cell.angle_gamma   90.00
#
_symmetry.space_group_name_H-M   'P 1'
#
loop_
_entity.id
_entity.type
_entity.pdbx_description
1 polymer ?
#
loop_
_entity_poly.entity_id
_entity_poly.type
_entity_poly.pdbx_seq_one_letter_code
_entity_poly.pdbx_strand_id
1 'polypeptide(L)'
;MVWPIIMDDIPRRVMVYVHVTDIAGDPQRRHNSLGETFCKQILGRDFHAELQPSCYDHVHIPADFDSDQPLKRWFIIDLSVKQQLTAEAVAQIPHAVYMASRQNGELIFIRRDTWVDSAISRARSYTWGGRLEQKIVAEMRGRSPQDLSI
;
A
#
# COMPACT_ATOMS: atom_id res chain seq x y z
N MET A 1 -12.89 11.38 -28.38
CA MET A 1 -13.09 10.42 -27.28
C MET A 1 -11.72 10.03 -26.78
N VAL A 2 -11.30 10.59 -25.64
CA VAL A 2 -10.06 10.18 -24.97
C VAL A 2 -10.49 9.07 -24.01
N TRP A 3 -10.06 7.85 -24.27
CA TRP A 3 -10.22 6.75 -23.32
C TRP A 3 -9.52 7.17 -22.01
N PRO A 4 -10.11 6.98 -20.83
CA PRO A 4 -9.35 7.15 -19.61
C PRO A 4 -8.15 6.21 -19.70
N ILE A 5 -6.94 6.76 -19.65
CA ILE A 5 -5.75 5.96 -19.40
C ILE A 5 -6.10 5.18 -18.13
N ILE A 6 -6.10 3.84 -18.20
CA ILE A 6 -6.25 2.99 -17.03
C ILE A 6 -5.09 3.34 -16.10
N MET A 7 -5.32 4.27 -15.17
CA MET A 7 -4.35 4.72 -14.18
C MET A 7 -4.14 3.67 -13.08
N ASP A 8 -4.86 2.55 -13.15
CA ASP A 8 -5.06 1.56 -12.09
C ASP A 8 -3.83 0.69 -11.82
N ASP A 9 -2.82 0.78 -12.70
CA ASP A 9 -1.73 -0.19 -12.75
C ASP A 9 -0.32 0.44 -12.74
N ILE A 10 -0.26 1.74 -12.44
CA ILE A 10 0.97 2.52 -12.34
C ILE A 10 1.56 2.34 -10.93
N PRO A 11 2.81 1.83 -10.79
CA PRO A 11 3.48 1.71 -9.50
C PRO A 11 3.48 3.04 -8.74
N ARG A 12 3.08 3.00 -7.47
CA ARG A 12 2.99 4.18 -6.61
C ARG A 12 3.24 3.82 -5.16
N ARG A 13 3.93 4.69 -4.43
CA ARG A 13 4.00 4.62 -2.97
C ARG A 13 3.07 5.66 -2.35
N VAL A 14 2.12 5.21 -1.54
CA VAL A 14 1.19 6.07 -0.82
C VAL A 14 1.53 6.02 0.66
N MET A 15 1.56 7.17 1.33
CA MET A 15 1.68 7.22 2.78
C MET A 15 0.45 7.85 3.39
N VAL A 16 -0.15 7.14 4.34
CA VAL A 16 -1.37 7.59 5.03
C VAL A 16 -1.04 7.79 6.50
N TYR A 17 -1.29 9.01 6.98
CA TYR A 17 -1.21 9.35 8.40
C TYR A 17 -2.61 9.35 9.01
N VAL A 18 -2.86 8.45 9.96
CA VAL A 18 -4.20 8.17 10.49
C VAL A 18 -4.13 7.68 11.94
N HIS A 19 -5.19 7.88 12.73
CA HIS A 19 -5.32 7.17 14.00
C HIS A 19 -5.69 5.71 13.74
N VAL A 20 -5.03 4.78 14.41
CA VAL A 20 -5.32 3.36 14.23
C VAL A 20 -6.77 3.00 14.56
N THR A 21 -7.39 3.69 15.52
CA THR A 21 -8.81 3.53 15.90
C THR A 21 -9.81 4.14 14.92
N ASP A 22 -9.37 5.01 14.01
CA ASP A 22 -10.22 5.56 12.94
C ASP A 22 -10.44 4.52 11.82
N ILE A 23 -9.56 3.51 11.72
CA ILE A 23 -9.67 2.42 10.77
C ILE A 23 -10.68 1.40 11.30
N ALA A 24 -11.78 1.23 10.57
CA ALA A 24 -12.83 0.30 10.94
C ALA A 24 -12.44 -1.17 10.73
N GLY A 25 -13.15 -2.06 11.43
CA GLY A 25 -12.98 -3.51 11.34
C GLY A 25 -12.09 -4.09 12.44
N ASP A 26 -11.66 -5.32 12.22
CA ASP A 26 -10.78 -6.06 13.13
C ASP A 26 -9.42 -5.34 13.29
N PRO A 27 -8.97 -5.02 14.53
CA PRO A 27 -7.67 -4.42 14.79
C PRO A 27 -6.51 -5.10 14.08
N GLN A 28 -6.50 -6.45 14.02
CA GLN A 28 -5.42 -7.21 13.38
C GLN A 28 -5.40 -7.07 11.85
N ARG A 29 -6.51 -6.62 11.25
CA ARG A 29 -6.67 -6.41 9.81
C ARG A 29 -6.61 -4.96 9.36
N ARG A 30 -6.46 -4.00 10.28
CA ARG A 30 -6.52 -2.55 9.95
C ARG A 30 -5.60 -2.13 8.81
N HIS A 31 -4.41 -2.72 8.69
CA HIS A 31 -3.50 -2.43 7.59
C HIS A 31 -4.15 -2.75 6.22
N ASN A 32 -4.80 -3.91 6.09
CA ASN A 32 -5.53 -4.29 4.88
C ASN A 32 -6.81 -3.47 4.72
N SER A 33 -7.60 -3.27 5.79
CA SER A 33 -8.82 -2.46 5.73
C SER A 33 -8.54 -1.03 5.25
N LEU A 34 -7.40 -0.45 5.66
CA LEU A 34 -6.96 0.86 5.20
C LEU A 34 -6.61 0.86 3.71
N GLY A 35 -5.86 -0.15 3.25
CA GLY A 35 -5.52 -0.32 1.83
C GLY A 35 -6.75 -0.50 0.95
N GLU A 36 -7.67 -1.38 1.37
CA GLU A 36 -8.98 -1.63 0.73
C GLU A 36 -9.80 -0.34 0.64
N THR A 37 -9.93 0.39 1.75
CA THR A 37 -10.71 1.63 1.79
C THR A 37 -10.09 2.70 0.91
N PHE A 38 -8.77 2.87 0.97
CA PHE A 38 -8.03 3.83 0.14
C PHE A 38 -8.20 3.53 -1.35
N CYS A 39 -7.94 2.29 -1.77
CA CYS A 39 -8.02 1.91 -3.18
C CYS A 39 -9.44 2.09 -3.71
N LYS A 40 -10.45 1.67 -2.94
CA LYS A 40 -11.84 1.81 -3.34
C LYS A 40 -12.27 3.27 -3.49
N GLN A 41 -11.94 4.14 -2.52
CA GLN A 41 -12.39 5.53 -2.53
C GLN A 41 -11.57 6.43 -3.47
N ILE A 42 -10.25 6.24 -3.51
CA ILE A 42 -9.32 7.16 -4.18
C ILE A 42 -8.92 6.69 -5.57
N LEU A 43 -8.83 5.37 -5.77
CA LEU A 43 -8.39 4.78 -7.04
C LEU A 43 -9.54 4.11 -7.81
N GLY A 44 -10.68 3.85 -7.18
CA GLY A 44 -11.80 3.17 -7.81
C GLY A 44 -11.53 1.70 -8.14
N ARG A 45 -10.54 1.07 -7.47
CA ARG A 45 -10.19 -0.35 -7.65
C ARG A 45 -10.09 -1.10 -6.32
N ASP A 46 -10.10 -2.42 -6.39
CA ASP A 46 -9.85 -3.28 -5.24
C ASP A 46 -8.37 -3.25 -4.82
N PHE A 47 -8.11 -3.56 -3.55
CA PHE A 47 -6.77 -3.72 -3.00
C PHE A 47 -6.33 -5.18 -3.15
N HIS A 48 -5.21 -5.41 -3.83
CA HIS A 48 -4.71 -6.76 -4.14
C HIS A 48 -3.70 -7.24 -3.09
N ALA A 49 -4.18 -7.56 -1.89
CA ALA A 49 -3.32 -8.00 -0.78
C ALA A 49 -2.66 -9.38 -1.01
N GLU A 50 -3.27 -10.20 -1.85
CA GLU A 50 -2.76 -11.54 -2.16
C GLU A 50 -1.53 -11.46 -3.07
N LEU A 51 -0.46 -12.17 -2.69
CA LEU A 51 0.77 -12.20 -3.48
C LEU A 51 0.53 -12.95 -4.79
N GLN A 52 0.66 -12.23 -5.90
CA GLN A 52 0.61 -12.81 -7.23
C GLN A 52 1.89 -12.44 -8.01
N PRO A 53 2.47 -13.37 -8.78
CA PRO A 53 3.64 -13.10 -9.60
C PRO A 53 3.48 -11.94 -10.59
N SER A 54 2.25 -11.68 -11.05
CA SER A 54 1.94 -10.61 -11.98
C SER A 54 1.88 -9.23 -11.32
N CYS A 55 1.26 -9.13 -10.14
CA CYS A 55 1.07 -7.88 -9.42
C CYS A 55 0.50 -8.11 -8.02
N TYR A 56 0.90 -7.32 -7.03
CA TYR A 56 0.21 -7.24 -5.73
C TYR A 56 0.34 -5.84 -5.13
N ASP A 57 -0.46 -5.54 -4.12
CA ASP A 57 -0.31 -4.36 -3.28
C ASP A 57 0.21 -4.79 -1.90
N HIS A 58 0.99 -3.92 -1.25
CA HIS A 58 1.63 -4.25 0.02
C HIS A 58 1.51 -3.09 1.01
N VAL A 59 1.21 -3.41 2.27
CA VAL A 59 1.23 -2.43 3.36
C VAL A 59 2.38 -2.74 4.31
N HIS A 60 3.24 -1.75 4.54
CA HIS A 60 4.22 -1.80 5.61
C HIS A 60 3.50 -1.56 6.94
N ILE A 61 3.44 -2.59 7.78
CA ILE A 61 2.71 -2.58 9.03
C ILE A 61 3.52 -1.84 10.11
N PRO A 62 3.05 -0.70 10.63
CA PRO A 62 3.75 -0.01 11.71
C PRO A 62 3.53 -0.73 13.05
N ALA A 63 4.42 -0.48 14.02
CA ALA A 63 4.18 -0.92 15.40
C ALA A 63 2.87 -0.31 15.96
N ASP A 64 2.19 -1.08 16.79
CA ASP A 64 0.93 -0.70 17.47
C ASP A 64 -0.23 -0.38 16.51
N PHE A 65 -0.20 -0.88 15.27
CA PHE A 65 -1.26 -0.65 14.28
C PHE A 65 -2.63 -1.20 14.73
N ASP A 66 -2.61 -2.21 15.60
CA ASP A 66 -3.75 -2.92 16.18
C ASP A 66 -4.13 -2.40 17.58
N SER A 67 -3.47 -1.34 18.06
CA SER A 67 -3.75 -0.78 19.39
C SER A 67 -5.19 -0.29 19.54
N ASP A 68 -5.80 -0.52 20.69
CA ASP A 68 -7.10 0.06 21.04
C ASP A 68 -7.02 1.54 21.43
N GLN A 69 -5.81 2.08 21.59
CA GLN A 69 -5.60 3.50 21.86
C GLN A 69 -5.59 4.31 20.55
N PRO A 70 -6.04 5.57 20.56
CA PRO A 70 -6.07 6.43 19.39
C PRO A 70 -4.67 6.94 19.03
N LEU A 71 -3.80 6.02 18.59
CA LEU A 71 -2.43 6.31 18.22
C LEU A 71 -2.36 6.72 16.76
N LYS A 72 -1.70 7.84 16.46
CA LYS A 72 -1.40 8.21 15.08
C LYS A 72 -0.23 7.39 14.56
N ARG A 73 -0.40 6.78 13.40
CA ARG A 73 0.64 5.98 12.72
C ARG A 73 0.71 6.34 11.23
N TRP A 74 1.90 6.15 10.68
CA TRP A 74 2.16 6.22 9.25
C TRP A 74 2.05 4.81 8.67
N PHE A 75 1.09 4.61 7.77
CA PHE A 75 1.03 3.43 6.93
C PHE A 75 1.66 3.75 5.59
N ILE A 76 2.52 2.87 5.08
CA ILE A 76 3.11 2.99 3.75
C ILE A 76 2.52 1.88 2.91
N ILE A 77 1.92 2.24 1.79
CA ILE A 77 1.23 1.35 0.87
C ILE A 77 1.96 1.40 -0.47
N ASP A 78 2.52 0.27 -0.87
CA ASP A 78 3.15 0.06 -2.15
C ASP A 78 2.11 -0.54 -3.10
N LEU A 79 1.72 0.23 -4.10
CA LEU A 79 0.65 -0.13 -5.04
C LEU A 79 1.23 -0.63 -6.36
N SER A 80 0.61 -1.65 -6.93
CA SER A 80 0.96 -2.23 -8.22
C SER A 80 2.42 -2.72 -8.27
N VAL A 81 2.81 -3.51 -7.26
CA VAL A 81 4.14 -4.11 -7.15
C VAL A 81 4.28 -5.23 -8.18
N LYS A 82 5.08 -4.97 -9.22
CA LYS A 82 5.34 -5.94 -10.30
C LYS A 82 6.76 -6.49 -10.27
N GLN A 83 7.69 -5.82 -9.61
CA GLN A 83 9.09 -6.23 -9.54
C GLN A 83 9.79 -5.61 -8.33
N GLN A 84 10.97 -6.13 -8.03
CA GLN A 84 11.87 -5.50 -7.08
C GLN A 84 12.43 -4.20 -7.64
N LEU A 85 12.49 -3.17 -6.81
CA LEU A 85 13.07 -1.88 -7.12
C LEU A 85 14.13 -1.52 -6.08
N THR A 86 15.19 -0.84 -6.51
CA THR A 86 16.17 -0.22 -5.61
C THR A 86 15.55 0.99 -4.91
N ALA A 87 16.14 1.44 -3.80
CA ALA A 87 15.65 2.63 -3.09
C ALA A 87 15.64 3.88 -3.99
N GLU A 88 16.63 4.01 -4.87
CA GLU A 88 16.75 5.10 -5.84
C GLU A 88 15.63 5.03 -6.89
N ALA A 89 15.34 3.85 -7.41
CA ALA A 89 14.25 3.66 -8.36
C ALA A 89 12.88 3.92 -7.72
N VAL A 90 12.69 3.48 -6.47
CA VAL A 90 11.48 3.78 -5.71
C VAL A 90 11.31 5.28 -5.55
N ALA A 91 12.37 6.02 -5.20
CA ALA A 91 12.29 7.48 -5.04
C ALA A 91 11.82 8.23 -6.31
N GLN A 92 11.93 7.62 -7.50
CA GLN A 92 11.47 8.20 -8.76
C GLN A 92 10.02 7.82 -9.13
N ILE A 93 9.42 6.80 -8.48
CA ILE A 93 8.01 6.49 -8.74
C ILE A 93 7.10 7.56 -8.11
N PRO A 94 5.87 7.73 -8.61
CA PRO A 94 4.91 8.62 -7.99
C PRO A 94 4.73 8.33 -6.49
N HIS A 95 4.80 9.39 -5.68
CA HIS A 95 4.47 9.35 -4.26
C HIS A 95 3.26 10.22 -3.98
N ALA A 96 2.41 9.78 -3.05
CA ALA A 96 1.29 10.59 -2.57
C ALA A 96 1.15 10.45 -1.07
N VAL A 97 0.83 11.56 -0.41
CA VAL A 97 0.66 11.61 1.04
C VAL A 97 -0.76 12.03 1.36
N TYR A 98 -1.39 11.31 2.28
CA TYR A 98 -2.72 11.61 2.78
C TYR A 98 -2.72 11.66 4.29
N MET A 99 -3.55 12.55 4.83
CA MET A 99 -4.02 12.47 6.20
C MET A 99 -5.42 11.89 6.16
N ALA A 100 -5.71 10.90 6.99
CA ALA A 100 -7.03 10.31 7.08
C ALA A 100 -7.63 10.47 8.48
N SER A 101 -8.93 10.65 8.55
CA SER A 101 -9.69 10.67 9.80
C SER A 101 -11.11 10.15 9.58
N ARG A 102 -11.69 9.55 10.62
CA ARG A 102 -13.06 9.06 10.55
C ARG A 102 -14.05 10.18 10.81
N GLN A 103 -15.01 10.38 9.91
CA GLN A 103 -16.07 11.37 10.00
C GLN A 103 -17.39 10.71 9.60
N ASN A 104 -18.42 10.85 10.43
CA ASN A 104 -19.75 10.26 10.19
C ASN A 104 -19.73 8.76 9.82
N GLY A 105 -18.81 8.01 10.42
CA GLY A 105 -18.66 6.58 10.18
C GLY A 105 -17.75 6.21 9.01
N GLU A 106 -17.38 7.15 8.15
CA GLU A 106 -16.54 6.95 6.97
C GLU A 106 -15.11 7.48 7.18
N LEU A 107 -14.12 6.82 6.58
CA LEU A 107 -12.76 7.31 6.58
C LEU A 107 -12.57 8.31 5.44
N ILE A 108 -12.18 9.54 5.75
CA ILE A 108 -11.98 10.63 4.79
C ILE A 108 -10.49 10.85 4.57
N PHE A 109 -10.04 10.95 3.32
CA PHE A 109 -8.64 11.18 2.97
C PHE A 109 -8.44 12.61 2.44
N ILE A 110 -7.49 13.33 3.02
CA ILE A 110 -7.08 14.67 2.61
C ILE A 110 -5.64 14.62 2.11
N ARG A 111 -5.43 14.96 0.83
CA ARG A 111 -4.11 14.95 0.20
C ARG A 111 -3.21 16.05 0.77
N ARG A 112 -1.91 15.74 0.92
CA ARG A 112 -0.87 16.61 1.51
C ARG A 112 0.36 16.68 0.62
N ASP A 113 0.25 17.36 -0.52
CA ASP A 113 1.34 17.44 -1.50
C ASP A 113 2.62 18.06 -0.94
N THR A 114 2.52 19.02 -0.02
CA THR A 114 3.67 19.66 0.62
C THR A 114 4.47 18.73 1.55
N TRP A 115 3.96 17.52 1.84
CA TRP A 115 4.62 16.55 2.71
C TRP A 115 5.37 15.46 1.94
N VAL A 116 5.26 15.44 0.61
CA VAL A 116 5.77 14.34 -0.24
C VAL A 116 7.26 14.13 -0.04
N ASP A 117 8.09 15.16 -0.13
CA ASP A 117 9.56 15.01 -0.01
C ASP A 117 9.99 14.46 1.35
N SER A 118 9.37 14.96 2.43
CA SER A 118 9.63 14.47 3.79
C SER A 118 9.18 13.02 3.95
N ALA A 119 8.07 12.66 3.32
CA ALA A 119 7.55 11.32 3.35
C ALA A 119 8.46 10.35 2.55
N ILE A 120 8.96 10.74 1.37
CA ILE A 120 9.93 9.97 0.59
C ILE A 120 11.16 9.67 1.45
N SER A 121 11.71 10.70 2.10
CA SER A 121 12.85 10.55 3.01
C SER A 121 12.56 9.57 4.14
N ARG A 122 11.37 9.64 4.75
CA ARG A 122 10.93 8.71 5.82
C ARG A 122 10.81 7.27 5.33
N ALA A 123 10.29 7.08 4.11
CA ALA A 123 10.02 5.76 3.55
C ALA A 123 11.27 5.10 2.93
N ARG A 124 12.43 5.78 2.92
CA ARG A 124 13.65 5.31 2.23
C ARG A 124 14.17 3.96 2.74
N SER A 125 13.97 3.64 4.02
CA SER A 125 14.37 2.35 4.60
C SER A 125 13.40 1.21 4.30
N TYR A 126 12.20 1.51 3.78
CA TYR A 126 11.17 0.52 3.51
C TYR A 126 11.34 -0.07 2.12
N THR A 127 11.68 -1.35 2.07
CA THR A 127 11.83 -2.12 0.83
C THR A 127 10.51 -2.11 0.06
N TRP A 128 10.53 -1.66 -1.18
CA TRP A 128 9.36 -1.71 -2.08
C TRP A 128 8.72 -3.09 -2.06
N GLY A 129 7.40 -3.16 -1.88
CA GLY A 129 6.64 -4.41 -1.93
C GLY A 129 6.95 -5.43 -0.84
N GLY A 130 7.74 -5.08 0.19
CA GLY A 130 8.07 -5.99 1.28
C GLY A 130 9.18 -6.99 0.95
N ARG A 131 10.10 -7.20 1.90
CA ARG A 131 11.28 -8.05 1.68
C ARG A 131 10.92 -9.53 1.61
N LEU A 132 9.99 -9.99 2.45
CA LEU A 132 9.60 -11.40 2.51
C LEU A 132 8.71 -11.74 1.31
N GLU A 133 7.76 -10.86 1.02
CA GLU A 133 6.83 -10.93 -0.09
C GLU A 133 7.56 -11.02 -1.43
N GLN A 134 8.60 -10.21 -1.64
CA GLN A 134 9.44 -10.29 -2.83
C GLN A 134 10.15 -11.64 -2.97
N LYS A 135 10.61 -12.24 -1.87
CA LYS A 135 11.21 -13.59 -1.91
C LYS A 135 10.18 -14.64 -2.30
N ILE A 136 8.99 -14.60 -1.67
CA ILE A 136 7.89 -15.52 -1.98
C ILE A 136 7.49 -15.40 -3.46
N VAL A 137 7.32 -14.19 -3.97
CA VAL A 137 6.97 -13.96 -5.37
C VAL A 137 8.07 -14.41 -6.33
N ALA A 138 9.35 -14.22 -5.98
CA ALA A 138 10.46 -14.73 -6.77
C ALA A 138 10.45 -16.26 -6.84
N GLU A 139 10.18 -16.93 -5.73
CA GLU A 139 10.03 -18.39 -5.68
C GLU A 139 8.83 -18.87 -6.51
N MET A 140 7.69 -18.19 -6.45
CA MET A 140 6.51 -18.49 -7.27
C MET A 140 6.81 -18.41 -8.77
N ARG A 141 7.64 -17.43 -9.20
CA ARG A 141 8.06 -17.28 -10.61
C ARG A 141 9.05 -18.36 -11.04
N GLY A 142 9.86 -18.85 -10.11
CA GLY A 142 10.82 -19.92 -10.35
C GLY A 142 10.17 -21.30 -10.49
N ARG A 143 8.93 -21.48 -10.01
CA ARG A 143 8.15 -22.70 -10.23
C ARG A 143 7.57 -22.69 -11.64
N SER A 144 7.96 -23.67 -12.46
CA SER A 144 7.38 -23.84 -13.79
C SER A 144 5.90 -24.27 -13.63
N PRO A 145 4.98 -23.90 -14.54
CA PRO A 145 3.60 -24.40 -14.52
C PRO A 145 3.50 -25.94 -14.52
N GLN A 146 4.57 -26.63 -14.89
CA GLN A 146 4.69 -28.10 -14.89
C GLN A 146 4.85 -28.69 -13.48
N ASP A 147 5.27 -27.91 -12.48
CA ASP A 147 5.51 -28.38 -11.10
C ASP A 147 4.25 -28.34 -10.22
N LEU A 148 3.12 -27.83 -10.75
CA LEU A 148 1.85 -27.68 -10.03
C LEU A 148 0.80 -28.73 -10.40
N SER A 149 1.13 -29.66 -11.30
CA SER A 149 0.31 -30.84 -11.60
C SER A 149 0.82 -32.06 -10.83
N ILE A 150 0.32 -32.24 -9.60
CA ILE A 150 0.33 -33.52 -8.87
C ILE A 150 -1.11 -33.85 -8.50
#